data_AF-A0AAV2IBB5-F1
#
_entry.id   AF-A0AAV2IBB5-F1
#
_cell.length_a   1.000
_cell.length_b   1.000
_cell.length_c   1.000
_cell.angle_alpha   90.00
_cell.angle_beta   90.00
_cell.angle_gamma   90.00
#
_symmetry.space_group_name_H-M   'P 1'
#
loop_
_entity.id
_entity.type
_entity.pdbx_description
1 polymer ?
#
loop_
_entity_poly.entity_id
_entity_poly.type
_entity_poly.pdbx_seq_one_letter_code
_entity_poly.pdbx_strand_id
1 'polypeptide(L)'
;MPSVQNHIEAVQQFLVLNNWRFVVLIVEQGDEGTEISETFRAWAKLTRICVEVSITLDEMIDNKHIIHLLLSPTTPKVTVVFASKDKLLELVRSIKASNATNRFVWIGNDDLLEVFNTGNLQPGTFIVKYKIQAVPEFQHHFKQLNLTNKNPWFRQAVGKYLQCDNHDCLENVLASYVTSGSQIVPLIYDSVWTFANAVASLLAERCPNRKGQEALRCFKHHRDFFFGHLKTVSDGVTKKSKKFDDDGFVNGLLSIDQIVSSSKHTRPQFDEVATFDTMAKQLKKIKDFSVEYFKFDPAILAIDYKCQKPCARDEYMAGTSKSINQAECCWVCKKCLDNERVSDDGKHCEECPHFHWPAHLEKESVCLPLPTDYFSWYDPLPATLIVVSLVGVIFAVCLILIYWFNRKLDIIKASSIELSIVQLVSIIIGYVAVPVFLQKPSVVTCSIAHCFFSLSFNILYLGMLIKAVRVFRIFQTCRNEMRIKYTSPTFQLIMTLSFVVLEVRIIVTGSICPT
;
A
#
# COMPACT_ATOMS: atom_id res chain seq x y z
N MET A 1 -11.71 -5.70 -35.96
CA MET A 1 -10.40 -5.65 -35.27
C MET A 1 -10.64 -5.75 -33.77
N PRO A 2 -9.64 -6.05 -32.93
CA PRO A 2 -9.79 -5.90 -31.49
C PRO A 2 -10.08 -4.44 -31.11
N SER A 3 -10.85 -4.24 -30.03
CA SER A 3 -11.15 -2.91 -29.50
C SER A 3 -9.91 -2.16 -28.99
N VAL A 4 -10.01 -0.84 -28.85
CA VAL A 4 -8.98 0.01 -28.22
C VAL A 4 -8.71 -0.44 -26.79
N GLN A 5 -9.75 -0.87 -26.06
CA GLN A 5 -9.63 -1.42 -24.71
C GLN A 5 -8.65 -2.60 -24.63
N ASN A 6 -8.67 -3.50 -25.62
CA ASN A 6 -7.71 -4.61 -25.67
C ASN A 6 -6.26 -4.12 -25.87
N HIS A 7 -6.06 -3.02 -26.60
CA HIS A 7 -4.73 -2.41 -26.76
C HIS A 7 -4.25 -1.76 -25.47
N ILE A 8 -5.13 -1.05 -24.75
CA ILE A 8 -4.85 -0.49 -23.42
C ILE A 8 -4.40 -1.59 -22.47
N GLU A 9 -5.18 -2.68 -22.37
CA GLU A 9 -4.88 -3.82 -21.49
C GLU A 9 -3.56 -4.51 -21.86
N ALA A 10 -3.27 -4.67 -23.15
CA ALA A 10 -2.01 -5.26 -23.61
C ALA A 10 -0.79 -4.41 -23.19
N VAL A 11 -0.84 -3.09 -23.42
CA VAL A 11 0.22 -2.16 -22.99
C VAL A 11 0.38 -2.20 -21.48
N GLN A 12 -0.73 -2.17 -20.76
CA GLN A 12 -0.77 -2.17 -19.31
C GLN A 12 -0.16 -3.42 -18.68
N GLN A 13 -0.53 -4.62 -19.16
CA GLN A 13 0.11 -5.86 -18.70
C GLN A 13 1.59 -5.90 -19.07
N PHE A 14 1.98 -5.29 -20.20
CA PHE A 14 3.38 -5.20 -20.62
C PHE A 14 4.18 -4.29 -19.69
N LEU A 15 3.61 -3.18 -19.23
CA LEU A 15 4.23 -2.33 -18.21
C LEU A 15 4.43 -3.07 -16.89
N VAL A 16 3.40 -3.81 -16.42
CA VAL A 16 3.48 -4.61 -15.20
C VAL A 16 4.54 -5.71 -15.31
N LEU A 17 4.57 -6.44 -16.43
CA LEU A 17 5.52 -7.51 -16.69
C LEU A 17 6.98 -7.04 -16.60
N ASN A 18 7.26 -5.81 -17.05
CA ASN A 18 8.59 -5.22 -17.06
C ASN A 18 8.89 -4.36 -15.81
N ASN A 19 7.98 -4.34 -14.84
CA ASN A 19 8.04 -3.53 -13.63
C ASN A 19 8.21 -2.01 -13.89
N TRP A 20 7.69 -1.52 -15.02
CA TRP A 20 7.69 -0.09 -15.36
C TRP A 20 6.45 0.56 -14.76
N ARG A 21 6.64 1.34 -13.69
CA ARG A 21 5.51 1.96 -12.98
C ARG A 21 5.30 3.43 -13.29
N PHE A 22 6.29 4.16 -13.79
CA PHE A 22 6.14 5.58 -14.10
C PHE A 22 6.03 5.78 -15.60
N VAL A 23 4.89 6.32 -16.04
CA VAL A 23 4.62 6.51 -17.46
C VAL A 23 4.11 7.92 -17.75
N VAL A 24 4.44 8.40 -18.94
CA VAL A 24 3.78 9.51 -19.60
C VAL A 24 2.65 8.93 -20.44
N LEU A 25 1.44 9.48 -20.35
CA LEU A 25 0.32 9.13 -21.21
C LEU A 25 0.03 10.29 -22.17
N ILE A 26 0.01 10.02 -23.46
CA ILE A 26 -0.33 10.99 -24.50
C ILE A 26 -1.57 10.50 -25.22
N VAL A 27 -2.61 11.32 -25.22
CA VAL A 27 -3.88 11.04 -25.90
C VAL A 27 -4.25 12.20 -26.80
N GLU A 28 -5.01 11.93 -27.86
CA GLU A 28 -5.62 12.97 -28.69
C GLU A 28 -6.80 13.63 -27.97
N GLN A 29 -7.07 14.91 -28.23
CA GLN A 29 -8.25 15.57 -27.69
C GLN A 29 -9.52 15.05 -28.37
N GLY A 30 -10.55 14.80 -27.55
CA GLY A 30 -11.85 14.34 -28.02
C GLY A 30 -12.47 13.37 -27.01
N ASP A 31 -13.70 12.93 -27.29
CA ASP A 31 -14.42 12.00 -26.43
C ASP A 31 -13.66 10.67 -26.31
N GLU A 32 -13.15 10.15 -27.43
CA GLU A 32 -12.37 8.90 -27.47
C GLU A 32 -11.08 8.99 -26.64
N GLY A 33 -10.31 10.08 -26.79
CA GLY A 33 -9.09 10.27 -26.00
C GLY A 33 -9.34 10.47 -24.51
N THR A 34 -10.47 11.08 -24.15
CA THR A 34 -10.90 11.21 -22.75
C THR A 34 -11.26 9.85 -22.17
N GLU A 35 -12.03 9.04 -22.88
CA GLU A 35 -12.39 7.67 -22.48
C GLU A 35 -11.14 6.78 -22.30
N ILE A 36 -10.19 6.85 -23.24
CA ILE A 36 -8.91 6.14 -23.15
C ILE A 36 -8.14 6.57 -21.90
N SER A 37 -8.06 7.88 -21.64
CA SER A 37 -7.34 8.43 -20.49
C SER A 37 -7.94 7.98 -19.16
N GLU A 38 -9.26 8.06 -19.02
CA GLU A 38 -9.97 7.63 -17.81
C GLU A 38 -9.81 6.12 -17.59
N THR A 39 -10.00 5.32 -18.63
CA THR A 39 -9.91 3.86 -18.55
C THR A 39 -8.48 3.42 -18.24
N PHE A 40 -7.49 4.05 -18.88
CA PHE A 40 -6.08 3.77 -18.60
C PHE A 40 -5.73 4.08 -17.14
N ARG A 41 -6.19 5.22 -16.61
CA ARG A 41 -5.94 5.64 -15.22
C ARG A 41 -6.65 4.76 -14.20
N ALA A 42 -7.90 4.37 -14.46
CA ALA A 42 -8.67 3.51 -13.56
C ALA A 42 -7.94 2.18 -13.32
N TRP A 43 -7.42 1.57 -14.40
CA TRP A 43 -6.67 0.33 -14.29
C TRP A 43 -5.26 0.54 -13.71
N ALA A 44 -4.58 1.63 -14.07
CA ALA A 44 -3.26 1.97 -13.54
C ALA A 44 -3.27 2.04 -11.99
N LYS A 45 -4.36 2.56 -11.39
CA LYS A 45 -4.56 2.56 -9.93
C LYS A 45 -4.57 1.16 -9.34
N LEU A 46 -5.20 0.19 -10.00
CA LEU A 46 -5.29 -1.20 -9.52
C LEU A 46 -3.95 -1.95 -9.60
N THR A 47 -3.10 -1.57 -10.55
CA THR A 47 -1.85 -2.29 -10.83
C THR A 47 -0.61 -1.50 -10.44
N ARG A 48 -0.76 -0.45 -9.63
CA ARG A 48 0.34 0.39 -9.11
C ARG A 48 1.18 1.02 -10.23
N ILE A 49 0.56 1.37 -11.35
CA ILE A 49 1.16 2.20 -12.40
C ILE A 49 0.74 3.65 -12.19
N CYS A 50 1.66 4.56 -12.48
CA CYS A 50 1.66 5.96 -12.10
C CYS A 50 1.76 6.80 -13.36
N VAL A 51 0.62 7.36 -13.74
CA VAL A 51 0.53 8.33 -14.85
C VAL A 51 0.91 9.70 -14.31
N GLU A 52 2.20 10.01 -14.35
CA GLU A 52 2.76 11.23 -13.75
C GLU A 52 2.58 12.46 -14.64
N VAL A 53 2.67 12.26 -15.96
CA VAL A 53 2.42 13.30 -16.95
C VAL A 53 1.38 12.78 -17.92
N SER A 54 0.34 13.58 -18.15
CA SER A 54 -0.72 13.29 -19.09
C SER A 54 -0.86 14.47 -20.03
N ILE A 55 -0.72 14.19 -21.32
CA ILE A 55 -0.74 15.20 -22.36
C ILE A 55 -1.94 14.90 -23.25
N THR A 56 -2.74 15.93 -23.50
CA THR A 56 -3.82 15.89 -24.47
C THR A 56 -3.40 16.74 -25.66
N LEU A 57 -3.37 16.14 -26.86
CA LEU A 57 -2.99 16.82 -28.09
C LEU A 57 -4.21 17.52 -28.70
N ASP A 58 -4.17 18.84 -28.77
CA ASP A 58 -5.19 19.74 -29.35
C ASP A 58 -4.57 20.45 -30.57
N GLU A 59 -5.39 20.82 -31.55
CA GLU A 59 -4.95 21.64 -32.69
C GLU A 59 -4.50 23.06 -32.29
N MET A 60 -4.98 23.59 -31.16
CA MET A 60 -4.74 24.98 -30.74
C MET A 60 -3.55 25.17 -29.80
N ILE A 61 -2.94 24.11 -29.27
CA ILE A 61 -1.90 24.22 -28.24
C ILE A 61 -0.51 24.40 -28.86
N ASP A 62 0.22 25.47 -28.48
CA ASP A 62 1.64 25.60 -28.81
C ASP A 62 2.41 24.46 -28.14
N ASN A 63 2.97 23.58 -28.96
CA ASN A 63 3.79 22.44 -28.55
C ASN A 63 4.93 22.85 -27.60
N LYS A 64 5.35 24.12 -27.53
CA LYS A 64 6.36 24.60 -26.57
C LYS A 64 6.05 24.23 -25.12
N HIS A 65 4.79 24.34 -24.67
CA HIS A 65 4.44 23.98 -23.29
C HIS A 65 4.61 22.48 -23.07
N ILE A 66 4.07 21.67 -23.98
CA ILE A 66 4.18 20.20 -23.96
C ILE A 66 5.65 19.75 -23.96
N ILE A 67 6.47 20.37 -24.81
CA ILE A 67 7.92 20.11 -24.87
C ILE A 67 8.58 20.48 -23.54
N HIS A 68 8.26 21.62 -22.94
CA HIS A 68 8.83 22.00 -21.64
C HIS A 68 8.47 20.97 -20.54
N LEU A 69 7.22 20.48 -20.51
CA LEU A 69 6.80 19.38 -19.65
C LEU A 69 7.59 18.09 -19.93
N LEU A 70 7.70 17.68 -21.19
CA LEU A 70 8.41 16.45 -21.57
C LEU A 70 9.91 16.50 -21.27
N LEU A 71 10.54 17.67 -21.41
CA LEU A 71 11.96 17.88 -21.18
C LEU A 71 12.32 18.07 -19.69
N SER A 72 11.33 18.23 -18.80
CA SER A 72 11.57 18.31 -17.35
C SER A 72 12.35 17.08 -16.87
N PRO A 73 13.43 17.23 -16.07
CA PRO A 73 14.24 16.11 -15.58
C PRO A 73 13.43 15.07 -14.81
N THR A 74 12.31 15.50 -14.21
CA THR A 74 11.40 14.63 -13.47
C THR A 74 10.49 13.79 -14.38
N THR A 75 10.38 14.08 -15.68
CA THR A 75 9.44 13.35 -16.55
C THR A 75 9.86 11.89 -16.76
N PRO A 76 8.94 10.91 -16.62
CA PRO A 76 9.23 9.51 -16.91
C PRO A 76 9.76 9.28 -18.32
N LYS A 77 10.53 8.21 -18.50
CA LYS A 77 11.10 7.84 -19.80
C LYS A 77 10.12 7.02 -20.65
N VAL A 78 9.24 6.24 -20.02
CA VAL A 78 8.25 5.42 -20.74
C VAL A 78 7.08 6.30 -21.14
N THR A 79 6.79 6.36 -22.44
CA THR A 79 5.74 7.20 -23.03
C THR A 79 4.77 6.30 -23.79
N VAL A 80 3.55 6.21 -23.27
CA VAL A 80 2.42 5.50 -23.89
C VAL A 80 1.61 6.50 -24.71
N VAL A 81 1.32 6.16 -25.96
CA VAL A 81 0.65 7.06 -26.91
C VAL A 81 -0.57 6.38 -27.54
N PHE A 82 -1.70 7.11 -27.52
CA PHE A 82 -2.92 6.81 -28.27
C PHE A 82 -3.36 8.09 -28.99
N ALA A 83 -2.79 8.35 -30.15
CA ALA A 83 -3.08 9.54 -30.95
C ALA A 83 -2.89 9.24 -32.44
N SER A 84 -3.63 9.94 -33.30
CA SER A 84 -3.48 9.84 -34.74
C SER A 84 -2.08 10.25 -35.21
N LYS A 85 -1.66 9.67 -36.34
CA LYS A 85 -0.37 9.95 -36.98
C LYS A 85 -0.08 11.44 -37.12
N ASP A 86 -1.02 12.23 -37.61
CA ASP A 86 -0.78 13.64 -37.96
C ASP A 86 -0.46 14.48 -36.73
N LYS A 87 -1.23 14.31 -35.64
CA LYS A 87 -0.99 14.97 -34.35
C LYS A 87 0.33 14.54 -33.73
N LEU A 88 0.59 13.24 -33.73
CA LEU A 88 1.81 12.69 -33.16
C LEU A 88 3.06 13.12 -33.92
N LEU A 89 2.98 13.20 -35.25
CA LEU A 89 4.09 13.61 -36.11
C LEU A 89 4.50 15.06 -35.84
N GLU A 90 3.55 15.95 -35.58
CA GLU A 90 3.83 17.34 -35.20
C GLU A 90 4.62 17.40 -33.88
N LEU A 91 4.15 16.71 -32.84
CA LEU A 91 4.82 16.65 -31.54
C LEU A 91 6.24 16.07 -31.66
N VAL A 92 6.39 14.94 -32.35
CA VAL A 92 7.69 14.26 -32.48
C VAL A 92 8.69 15.11 -33.27
N ARG A 93 8.25 15.88 -34.27
CA ARG A 93 9.11 16.86 -34.96
C ARG A 93 9.62 17.93 -34.00
N SER A 94 8.77 18.45 -33.12
CA SER A 94 9.20 19.42 -32.10
C SER A 94 10.16 18.81 -31.06
N ILE A 95 9.96 17.54 -30.67
CA ILE A 95 10.90 16.80 -29.80
C ILE A 95 12.26 16.62 -30.50
N LYS A 96 12.25 16.27 -31.78
CA LYS A 96 13.46 16.10 -32.60
C LYS A 96 14.21 17.42 -32.79
N ALA A 97 13.49 18.52 -33.04
CA ALA A 97 14.07 19.86 -33.10
C ALA A 97 14.73 20.28 -31.77
N SER A 98 14.26 19.71 -30.65
CA SER A 98 14.84 19.92 -29.32
C SER A 98 15.93 18.90 -28.94
N ASN A 99 16.41 18.08 -29.89
CA ASN A 99 17.41 17.03 -29.67
C ASN A 99 17.08 16.02 -28.54
N ALA A 100 15.80 15.76 -28.30
CA ALA A 100 15.34 14.93 -27.18
C ALA A 100 14.74 13.57 -27.58
N THR A 101 14.86 13.17 -28.85
CA THR A 101 14.28 11.92 -29.38
C THR A 101 14.76 10.67 -28.62
N ASN A 102 16.00 10.70 -28.13
CA ASN A 102 16.67 9.59 -27.43
C ASN A 102 16.28 9.45 -25.95
N ARG A 103 15.37 10.30 -25.45
CA ARG A 103 15.02 10.38 -24.03
C ARG A 103 13.87 9.44 -23.64
N PHE A 104 13.10 8.94 -24.61
CA PHE A 104 11.84 8.25 -24.34
C PHE A 104 11.82 6.84 -24.92
N VAL A 105 11.13 5.94 -24.23
CA VAL A 105 10.70 4.63 -24.72
C VAL A 105 9.25 4.78 -25.15
N TRP A 106 9.02 4.76 -26.46
CA TRP A 106 7.69 4.94 -27.03
C TRP A 106 6.94 3.62 -27.09
N ILE A 107 5.67 3.61 -26.67
CA ILE A 107 4.75 2.47 -26.79
C ILE A 107 3.45 2.99 -27.38
N GLY A 108 2.96 2.38 -28.46
CA GLY A 108 1.72 2.82 -29.11
C GLY A 108 1.21 1.82 -30.13
N ASN A 109 0.15 2.20 -30.84
CA ASN A 109 -0.49 1.42 -31.90
C ASN A 109 0.21 1.61 -33.27
N ASP A 110 -0.46 1.20 -34.35
CA ASP A 110 0.07 1.30 -35.72
C ASP A 110 0.32 2.75 -36.18
N ASP A 111 -0.36 3.77 -35.64
CA ASP A 111 -0.09 5.18 -35.96
C ASP A 111 1.35 5.58 -35.59
N LEU A 112 1.86 5.06 -34.46
CA LEU A 112 3.24 5.29 -34.02
C LEU A 112 4.25 4.69 -35.01
N LEU A 113 3.91 3.56 -35.64
CA LEU A 113 4.74 2.96 -36.68
C LEU A 113 4.80 3.84 -37.94
N GLU A 114 3.69 4.47 -38.32
CA GLU A 114 3.70 5.41 -39.45
C GLU A 114 4.58 6.62 -39.17
N VAL A 115 4.56 7.14 -37.94
CA VAL A 115 5.46 8.22 -37.52
C VAL A 115 6.93 7.75 -37.53
N PHE A 116 7.20 6.51 -37.11
CA PHE A 116 8.54 5.93 -37.20
C PHE A 116 9.06 5.89 -38.64
N ASN A 117 8.23 5.49 -39.60
CA ASN A 117 8.60 5.42 -41.02
C ASN A 117 8.96 6.78 -41.64
N THR A 118 8.60 7.91 -41.00
CA THR A 118 9.04 9.25 -41.42
C THR A 118 10.48 9.59 -40.99
N GLY A 119 11.15 8.72 -40.25
CA GLY A 119 12.52 8.94 -39.74
C GLY A 119 12.59 9.92 -38.56
N ASN A 120 11.46 10.18 -37.89
CA ASN A 120 11.40 11.08 -36.74
C ASN A 120 11.48 10.36 -35.39
N LEU A 121 11.31 9.04 -35.36
CA LEU A 121 11.53 8.18 -34.19
C LEU A 121 12.76 7.31 -34.38
N GLN A 122 13.31 6.83 -33.26
CA GLN A 122 14.49 5.98 -33.22
C GLN A 122 14.11 4.51 -32.94
N PRO A 123 14.98 3.56 -33.30
CA PRO A 123 14.85 2.16 -32.90
C PRO A 123 14.74 2.01 -31.38
N GLY A 124 14.10 0.95 -30.90
CA GLY A 124 13.74 0.75 -29.48
C GLY A 124 12.30 1.12 -29.13
N THR A 125 11.54 1.65 -30.10
CA THR A 125 10.10 1.90 -29.99
C THR A 125 9.31 0.59 -30.00
N PHE A 126 8.25 0.49 -29.18
CA PHE A 126 7.34 -0.65 -29.12
C PHE A 126 6.02 -0.34 -29.82
N ILE A 127 5.61 -1.25 -30.70
CA ILE A 127 4.36 -1.17 -31.45
C ILE A 127 3.44 -2.32 -31.04
N VAL A 128 2.21 -1.99 -30.67
CA VAL A 128 1.14 -2.94 -30.40
C VAL A 128 0.29 -3.05 -31.65
N LYS A 129 0.27 -4.24 -32.26
CA LYS A 129 -0.46 -4.50 -33.51
C LYS A 129 -1.28 -5.76 -33.42
N TYR A 130 -2.30 -5.87 -34.27
CA TYR A 130 -3.05 -7.11 -34.38
C TYR A 130 -2.24 -8.18 -35.11
N LYS A 131 -2.08 -9.35 -34.50
CA LYS A 131 -1.35 -10.47 -35.09
C LYS A 131 -2.21 -11.13 -36.16
N ILE A 132 -1.85 -10.90 -37.43
CA ILE A 132 -2.54 -11.44 -38.60
C ILE A 132 -1.56 -12.16 -39.51
N GLN A 133 -2.02 -13.20 -40.19
CA GLN A 133 -1.25 -13.89 -41.21
C GLN A 133 -1.37 -13.17 -42.55
N ALA A 134 -0.27 -13.13 -43.30
CA ALA A 134 -0.29 -12.65 -44.67
C ALA A 134 -1.20 -13.52 -45.54
N VAL A 135 -1.72 -12.94 -46.63
CA VAL A 135 -2.54 -13.63 -47.64
C VAL A 135 -1.69 -13.87 -48.88
N PRO A 136 -1.07 -15.05 -49.06
CA PRO A 136 -0.16 -15.32 -50.18
C PRO A 136 -0.85 -15.19 -51.55
N GLU A 137 -2.13 -15.52 -51.63
CA GLU A 137 -2.92 -15.44 -52.86
C GLU A 137 -3.06 -14.01 -53.34
N PHE A 138 -3.29 -13.07 -52.42
CA PHE A 138 -3.33 -11.65 -52.74
C PHE A 138 -1.96 -11.17 -53.21
N GLN A 139 -0.88 -11.59 -52.55
CA GLN A 139 0.47 -11.25 -52.95
C GLN A 139 0.80 -11.74 -54.36
N HIS A 140 0.39 -12.96 -54.69
CA HIS A 140 0.56 -13.53 -56.03
C HIS A 140 -0.25 -12.74 -57.08
N HIS A 141 -1.51 -12.45 -56.79
CA HIS A 141 -2.37 -11.65 -57.66
C HIS A 141 -1.83 -10.23 -57.87
N PHE A 142 -1.36 -9.58 -56.80
CA PHE A 142 -0.86 -8.21 -56.82
C PHE A 142 0.42 -8.08 -57.67
N LYS A 143 1.30 -9.10 -57.68
CA LYS A 143 2.49 -9.14 -58.57
C LYS A 143 2.14 -9.24 -60.06
N GLN A 144 0.96 -9.76 -60.39
CA GLN A 144 0.53 -9.96 -61.78
C GLN A 144 -0.19 -8.73 -62.37
N LEU A 145 -0.34 -7.66 -61.60
CA LEU A 145 -1.02 -6.45 -62.07
C LEU A 145 -0.15 -5.71 -63.09
N ASN A 146 -0.79 -5.23 -64.15
CA ASN A 146 -0.18 -4.47 -65.23
C ASN A 146 -0.87 -3.11 -65.40
N LEU A 147 -0.27 -2.22 -66.20
CA LEU A 147 -0.81 -0.88 -66.45
C LEU A 147 -2.15 -0.89 -67.22
N THR A 148 -2.54 -2.03 -67.81
CA THR A 148 -3.82 -2.25 -68.50
C THR A 148 -4.92 -2.78 -67.57
N ASN A 149 -4.71 -2.72 -66.25
CA ASN A 149 -5.69 -3.12 -65.26
C ASN A 149 -7.04 -2.39 -65.48
N LYS A 150 -8.14 -3.14 -65.33
CA LYS A 150 -9.52 -2.63 -65.48
C LYS A 150 -9.93 -1.60 -64.43
N ASN A 151 -9.17 -1.48 -63.34
CA ASN A 151 -9.42 -0.49 -62.31
C ASN A 151 -9.09 0.92 -62.86
N PRO A 152 -10.10 1.81 -62.98
CA PRO A 152 -9.95 3.10 -63.63
C PRO A 152 -8.97 4.04 -62.92
N TRP A 153 -8.72 3.82 -61.62
CA TRP A 153 -7.79 4.62 -60.83
C TRP A 153 -6.39 4.00 -60.74
N PHE A 154 -6.18 2.77 -61.22
CA PHE A 154 -4.89 2.09 -61.05
C PHE A 154 -3.75 2.86 -61.70
N ARG A 155 -3.92 3.26 -62.97
CA ARG A 155 -2.89 4.03 -63.68
C ARG A 155 -2.60 5.38 -63.02
N GLN A 156 -3.64 6.07 -62.55
CA GLN A 156 -3.50 7.34 -61.84
C GLN A 156 -2.80 7.17 -60.48
N ALA A 157 -3.15 6.11 -59.75
CA ALA A 157 -2.56 5.82 -58.44
C ALA A 157 -1.08 5.42 -58.57
N VAL A 158 -0.74 4.59 -59.56
CA VAL A 158 0.64 4.22 -59.86
C VAL A 158 1.47 5.45 -60.24
N GLY A 159 0.98 6.29 -61.17
CA GLY A 159 1.70 7.51 -61.56
C GLY A 159 1.85 8.51 -60.40
N LYS A 160 0.79 8.74 -59.62
CA LYS A 160 0.77 9.75 -58.55
C LYS A 160 1.51 9.32 -57.29
N TYR A 161 1.28 8.10 -56.81
CA TYR A 161 1.79 7.63 -55.52
C TYR A 161 3.08 6.83 -55.65
N LEU A 162 3.26 6.11 -56.76
CA LEU A 162 4.45 5.29 -57.01
C LEU A 162 5.46 6.00 -57.94
N GLN A 163 5.09 7.14 -58.53
CA GLN A 163 5.92 7.92 -59.45
C GLN A 163 6.49 7.05 -60.59
N CYS A 164 5.72 6.05 -61.02
CA CYS A 164 6.08 5.10 -62.07
C CYS A 164 5.13 5.24 -63.25
N ASP A 165 5.68 5.45 -64.45
CA ASP A 165 4.88 5.57 -65.68
C ASP A 165 5.14 4.43 -66.69
N ASN A 166 6.09 3.54 -66.41
CA ASN A 166 6.48 2.43 -67.29
C ASN A 166 6.32 1.06 -66.60
N HIS A 167 6.35 0.01 -67.43
CA HIS A 167 6.16 -1.37 -66.98
C HIS A 167 7.28 -1.85 -66.04
N ASP A 168 8.53 -1.55 -66.36
CA ASP A 168 9.70 -2.00 -65.58
C ASP A 168 9.75 -1.37 -64.17
N CYS A 169 9.33 -0.11 -64.02
CA CYS A 169 9.19 0.55 -62.72
C CYS A 169 8.06 -0.08 -61.90
N LEU A 170 6.90 -0.35 -62.54
CA LEU A 170 5.76 -0.97 -61.87
C LEU A 170 6.12 -2.37 -61.33
N GLU A 171 6.80 -3.20 -62.12
CA GLU A 171 7.18 -4.56 -61.70
C GLU A 171 8.11 -4.54 -60.46
N ASN A 172 9.11 -3.66 -60.48
CA ASN A 172 10.02 -3.46 -59.35
C ASN A 172 9.30 -2.94 -58.09
N VAL A 173 8.36 -2.00 -58.27
CA VAL A 173 7.59 -1.45 -57.15
C VAL A 173 6.61 -2.47 -56.58
N LEU A 174 5.89 -3.23 -57.41
CA LEU A 174 4.99 -4.29 -56.95
C LEU A 174 5.75 -5.37 -56.19
N ALA A 175 6.94 -5.77 -56.65
CA ALA A 175 7.82 -6.70 -55.94
C ALA A 175 8.25 -6.15 -54.55
N SER A 176 8.53 -4.84 -54.48
CA SER A 176 8.86 -4.14 -53.24
C SER A 176 7.69 -3.99 -52.26
N TYR A 177 6.46 -3.76 -52.76
CA TYR A 177 5.25 -3.64 -51.94
C TYR A 177 4.80 -4.96 -51.35
N VAL A 178 4.89 -6.06 -52.11
CA VAL A 178 4.57 -7.40 -51.59
C VAL A 178 5.50 -7.80 -50.43
N THR A 179 6.77 -7.41 -50.49
CA THR A 179 7.71 -7.64 -49.38
C THR A 179 7.51 -6.68 -48.20
N SER A 180 6.75 -5.60 -48.38
CA SER A 180 6.47 -4.60 -47.34
C SER A 180 5.18 -4.89 -46.56
N GLY A 181 4.36 -5.85 -47.02
CA GLY A 181 3.26 -6.46 -46.27
C GLY A 181 2.34 -5.48 -45.54
N SER A 182 1.37 -4.89 -46.25
CA SER A 182 0.37 -4.03 -45.58
C SER A 182 -0.48 -4.84 -44.61
N GLN A 183 -0.50 -4.42 -43.34
CA GLN A 183 -1.31 -5.07 -42.28
C GLN A 183 -2.82 -4.92 -42.51
N ILE A 184 -3.24 -3.95 -43.33
CA ILE A 184 -4.66 -3.70 -43.63
C ILE A 184 -5.25 -4.71 -44.62
N VAL A 185 -4.43 -5.26 -45.52
CA VAL A 185 -4.89 -6.16 -46.58
C VAL A 185 -5.52 -7.43 -46.00
N PRO A 186 -4.87 -8.14 -45.07
CA PRO A 186 -5.48 -9.26 -44.34
C PRO A 186 -6.85 -8.92 -43.73
N LEU A 187 -6.99 -7.75 -43.11
CA LEU A 187 -8.24 -7.30 -42.47
C LEU A 187 -9.37 -7.08 -43.47
N ILE A 188 -9.07 -6.45 -44.60
CA ILE A 188 -10.05 -6.22 -45.68
C ILE A 188 -10.48 -7.55 -46.27
N TYR A 189 -9.53 -8.44 -46.55
CA TYR A 189 -9.81 -9.77 -47.10
C TYR A 189 -10.78 -10.54 -46.22
N ASP A 190 -10.51 -10.56 -44.92
CA ASP A 190 -11.36 -11.22 -43.94
C ASP A 190 -12.73 -10.57 -43.77
N SER A 191 -12.82 -9.24 -43.89
CA SER A 191 -14.09 -8.53 -43.82
C SER A 191 -14.99 -8.98 -44.98
N VAL A 192 -14.48 -9.00 -46.21
CA VAL A 192 -15.23 -9.47 -47.39
C VAL A 192 -15.62 -10.94 -47.24
N TRP A 193 -14.71 -11.78 -46.74
CA TRP A 193 -14.98 -13.20 -46.47
C TRP A 193 -16.10 -13.41 -45.46
N THR A 194 -16.10 -12.61 -44.38
CA THR A 194 -17.13 -12.66 -43.34
C THR A 194 -18.50 -12.34 -43.91
N PHE A 195 -18.62 -11.27 -44.71
CA PHE A 195 -19.86 -10.91 -45.39
C PHE A 195 -20.33 -12.01 -46.35
N ALA A 196 -19.42 -12.57 -47.15
CA ALA A 196 -19.75 -13.64 -48.10
C ALA A 196 -20.30 -14.88 -47.40
N ASN A 197 -19.67 -15.31 -46.30
CA ASN A 197 -20.14 -16.46 -45.52
C ASN A 197 -21.45 -16.18 -44.78
N ALA A 198 -21.67 -14.96 -44.30
CA ALA A 198 -22.95 -14.58 -43.71
C ALA A 198 -24.09 -14.64 -44.74
N VAL A 199 -23.85 -14.16 -45.97
CA VAL A 199 -24.82 -14.27 -47.08
C VAL A 199 -25.06 -15.74 -47.43
N ALA A 200 -24.00 -16.54 -47.54
CA ALA A 200 -24.11 -17.97 -47.85
C ALA A 200 -24.89 -18.73 -46.77
N SER A 201 -24.63 -18.44 -45.49
CA SER A 201 -25.35 -19.03 -44.34
C SER A 201 -26.84 -18.70 -44.38
N LEU A 202 -27.20 -17.43 -44.61
CA LEU A 202 -28.60 -17.00 -44.75
C LEU A 202 -29.29 -17.67 -45.94
N LEU A 203 -28.62 -17.71 -47.10
CA LEU A 203 -29.16 -18.35 -48.30
C LEU A 203 -29.36 -19.85 -48.11
N ALA A 204 -28.44 -20.53 -47.41
CA ALA A 204 -28.55 -21.96 -47.12
C ALA A 204 -29.73 -22.27 -46.20
N GLU A 205 -29.96 -21.44 -45.17
CA GLU A 205 -31.06 -21.64 -44.22
C GLU A 205 -32.43 -21.30 -44.84
N ARG A 206 -32.54 -20.15 -45.53
CA ARG A 206 -33.86 -19.57 -45.90
C ARG A 206 -34.17 -19.58 -47.39
N CYS A 207 -33.18 -19.85 -48.22
CA CYS A 207 -33.32 -19.85 -49.68
C CYS A 207 -32.75 -21.13 -50.34
N PRO A 208 -33.08 -22.34 -49.83
CA PRO A 208 -32.50 -23.58 -50.34
C PRO A 208 -32.81 -23.74 -51.83
N ASN A 209 -31.82 -24.25 -52.59
CA ASN A 209 -31.90 -24.55 -54.02
C ASN A 209 -32.16 -23.36 -54.98
N ARG A 210 -32.22 -22.11 -54.50
CA ARG A 210 -32.36 -20.92 -55.36
C ARG A 210 -30.99 -20.45 -55.86
N LYS A 211 -30.89 -20.02 -57.13
CA LYS A 211 -29.65 -19.50 -57.74
C LYS A 211 -29.90 -18.18 -58.49
N GLY A 212 -28.83 -17.43 -58.75
CA GLY A 212 -28.87 -16.20 -59.56
C GLY A 212 -29.88 -15.16 -59.04
N GLN A 213 -30.75 -14.66 -59.93
CA GLN A 213 -31.73 -13.63 -59.58
C GLN A 213 -32.76 -14.08 -58.55
N GLU A 214 -33.10 -15.37 -58.50
CA GLU A 214 -34.06 -15.90 -57.52
C GLU A 214 -33.50 -15.89 -56.10
N ALA A 215 -32.22 -16.25 -55.96
CA ALA A 215 -31.49 -16.13 -54.70
C ALA A 215 -31.43 -14.66 -54.25
N LEU A 216 -31.18 -13.73 -55.17
CA LEU A 216 -31.16 -12.29 -54.86
C LEU A 216 -32.52 -11.77 -54.37
N ARG A 217 -33.63 -12.16 -55.01
CA ARG A 217 -34.97 -11.80 -54.54
C ARG A 217 -35.25 -12.38 -53.15
N CYS A 218 -34.86 -13.63 -52.92
CA CYS A 218 -35.06 -14.30 -51.65
C CYS A 218 -34.22 -13.67 -50.51
N PHE A 219 -32.95 -13.32 -50.79
CA PHE A 219 -32.10 -12.58 -49.86
C PHE A 219 -32.73 -11.24 -49.48
N LYS A 220 -33.21 -10.46 -50.46
CA LYS A 220 -33.86 -9.17 -50.21
C LYS A 220 -35.08 -9.29 -49.29
N HIS A 221 -35.84 -10.39 -49.40
CA HIS A 221 -37.00 -10.64 -48.55
C HIS A 221 -36.60 -11.00 -47.10
N HIS A 222 -35.47 -11.69 -46.91
CA HIS A 222 -35.00 -12.15 -45.60
C HIS A 222 -33.85 -11.32 -45.02
N ARG A 223 -33.59 -10.12 -45.57
CA ARG A 223 -32.42 -9.30 -45.21
C ARG A 223 -32.33 -8.98 -43.72
N ASP A 224 -33.45 -8.94 -43.01
CA ASP A 224 -33.49 -8.56 -41.59
C ASP A 224 -32.80 -9.61 -40.70
N PHE A 225 -32.65 -10.86 -41.18
CA PHE A 225 -31.91 -11.91 -40.48
C PHE A 225 -30.40 -11.87 -40.75
N PHE A 226 -29.94 -11.07 -41.72
CA PHE A 226 -28.54 -11.02 -42.15
C PHE A 226 -27.59 -10.66 -41.00
N PHE A 227 -27.99 -9.74 -40.13
CA PHE A 227 -27.18 -9.33 -38.99
C PHE A 227 -26.96 -10.46 -37.98
N GLY A 228 -27.97 -11.32 -37.77
CA GLY A 228 -27.84 -12.51 -36.93
C GLY A 228 -26.80 -13.48 -37.49
N HIS A 229 -26.87 -13.78 -38.80
CA HIS A 229 -25.88 -14.62 -39.46
C HIS A 229 -24.47 -14.01 -39.43
N LEU A 230 -24.35 -12.69 -39.55
CA LEU A 230 -23.08 -11.98 -39.49
C LEU A 230 -22.36 -12.20 -38.14
N LYS A 231 -23.10 -12.20 -37.03
CA LYS A 231 -22.54 -12.46 -35.69
C LYS A 231 -22.06 -13.90 -35.49
N THR A 232 -22.62 -14.86 -36.22
CA THR A 232 -22.32 -16.30 -36.06
C THR A 232 -21.14 -16.79 -36.88
N VAL A 233 -20.61 -15.97 -37.80
CA VAL A 233 -19.51 -16.38 -38.68
C VAL A 233 -18.22 -16.54 -37.87
N SER A 234 -17.71 -17.78 -37.80
CA SER A 234 -16.48 -18.12 -37.07
C SER A 234 -15.24 -18.28 -37.95
N ASP A 235 -15.42 -18.44 -39.26
CA ASP A 235 -14.33 -18.83 -40.15
C ASP A 235 -13.75 -17.62 -40.89
N GLY A 236 -12.42 -17.48 -40.85
CA GLY A 236 -11.67 -16.46 -41.58
C GLY A 236 -10.53 -17.04 -42.40
N VAL A 237 -10.08 -16.32 -43.44
CA VAL A 237 -8.99 -16.78 -44.31
C VAL A 237 -7.63 -16.62 -43.63
N THR A 238 -7.45 -15.55 -42.86
CA THR A 238 -6.17 -15.29 -42.18
C THR A 238 -6.10 -15.88 -40.77
N LYS A 239 -7.24 -16.36 -40.24
CA LYS A 239 -7.35 -17.11 -38.98
C LYS A 239 -8.44 -18.16 -39.08
N LYS A 240 -8.06 -19.41 -38.76
CA LYS A 240 -8.95 -20.59 -38.76
C LYS A 240 -10.12 -20.51 -37.76
N SER A 241 -10.08 -19.58 -36.79
CA SER A 241 -11.17 -19.35 -35.84
C SER A 241 -11.19 -17.88 -35.43
N LYS A 242 -12.34 -17.24 -35.60
CA LYS A 242 -12.65 -15.87 -35.20
C LYS A 242 -13.95 -15.86 -34.43
N LYS A 243 -14.06 -14.96 -33.46
CA LYS A 243 -15.30 -14.73 -32.73
C LYS A 243 -15.47 -13.24 -32.55
N PHE A 244 -16.68 -12.78 -32.80
CA PHE A 244 -17.10 -11.44 -32.42
C PHE A 244 -17.50 -11.46 -30.95
N ASP A 245 -17.16 -10.41 -30.21
CA ASP A 245 -17.78 -10.16 -28.90
C ASP A 245 -19.17 -9.52 -29.08
N ASP A 246 -19.84 -9.25 -27.96
CA ASP A 246 -21.20 -8.71 -27.95
C ASP A 246 -21.30 -7.33 -28.63
N ASP A 247 -20.21 -6.56 -28.57
CA ASP A 247 -20.04 -5.23 -29.17
C ASP A 247 -19.61 -5.28 -30.65
N GLY A 248 -19.28 -6.47 -31.18
CA GLY A 248 -18.90 -6.67 -32.57
C GLY A 248 -17.41 -6.50 -32.87
N PHE A 249 -16.55 -6.43 -31.86
CA PHE A 249 -15.09 -6.49 -32.04
C PHE A 249 -14.61 -7.93 -32.22
N VAL A 250 -13.49 -8.07 -32.91
CA VAL A 250 -12.92 -9.39 -33.23
C VAL A 250 -11.92 -9.78 -32.16
N ASN A 251 -12.17 -10.90 -31.51
CA ASN A 251 -11.21 -11.52 -30.60
C ASN A 251 -9.99 -12.07 -31.34
N GLY A 252 -8.80 -11.95 -30.73
CA GLY A 252 -7.60 -12.57 -31.26
C GLY A 252 -6.34 -12.24 -30.46
N LEU A 253 -5.20 -12.20 -31.15
CA LEU A 253 -3.90 -12.01 -30.55
C LEU A 253 -3.37 -10.63 -30.96
N LEU A 254 -2.98 -9.81 -30.01
CA LEU A 254 -2.16 -8.61 -30.24
C LEU A 254 -0.69 -8.98 -30.04
N SER A 255 0.20 -8.52 -30.90
CA SER A 255 1.64 -8.64 -30.71
C SER A 255 2.22 -7.31 -30.27
N ILE A 256 3.19 -7.36 -29.37
CA ILE A 256 3.99 -6.22 -28.96
C ILE A 256 5.37 -6.43 -29.56
N ASP A 257 5.75 -5.57 -30.48
CA ASP A 257 6.97 -5.70 -31.26
C ASP A 257 7.90 -4.52 -30.96
N GLN A 258 9.18 -4.80 -30.68
CA GLN A 258 10.21 -3.78 -30.62
C GLN A 258 10.77 -3.53 -32.02
N ILE A 259 10.91 -2.26 -32.41
CA ILE A 259 11.57 -1.88 -33.67
C ILE A 259 13.08 -1.94 -33.48
N VAL A 260 13.75 -2.80 -34.24
CA VAL A 260 15.18 -3.09 -34.19
C VAL A 260 15.82 -2.58 -35.49
N SER A 261 16.93 -1.86 -35.36
CA SER A 261 17.72 -1.44 -36.53
C SER A 261 18.76 -2.50 -36.86
N SER A 262 18.73 -3.00 -38.10
CA SER A 262 19.73 -3.95 -38.61
C SER A 262 20.72 -3.22 -39.52
N SER A 263 22.01 -3.27 -39.20
CA SER A 263 23.06 -2.65 -40.05
C SER A 263 23.16 -3.28 -41.44
N LYS A 264 22.46 -4.40 -41.70
CA LYS A 264 22.48 -5.16 -42.96
C LYS A 264 21.27 -4.90 -43.85
N HIS A 265 20.24 -4.21 -43.36
CA HIS A 265 19.00 -4.00 -44.09
C HIS A 265 18.55 -2.53 -44.05
N THR A 266 18.09 -2.02 -45.19
CA THR A 266 17.51 -0.66 -45.33
C THR A 266 16.11 -0.53 -44.73
N ARG A 267 15.53 -1.59 -44.16
CA ARG A 267 14.16 -1.63 -43.63
C ARG A 267 14.14 -1.93 -42.11
N PRO A 268 13.17 -1.39 -41.37
CA PRO A 268 13.00 -1.70 -39.95
C PRO A 268 12.66 -3.17 -39.75
N GLN A 269 13.35 -3.82 -38.81
CA GLN A 269 13.06 -5.17 -38.38
C GLN A 269 12.19 -5.12 -37.12
N PHE A 270 11.23 -6.04 -37.02
CA PHE A 270 10.34 -6.15 -35.86
C PHE A 270 10.68 -7.40 -35.08
N ASP A 271 10.91 -7.20 -33.78
CA ASP A 271 11.14 -8.26 -32.84
C ASP A 271 9.94 -8.40 -31.92
N GLU A 272 9.17 -9.48 -32.10
CA GLU A 272 8.01 -9.77 -31.24
C GLU A 272 8.49 -10.12 -29.82
N VAL A 273 8.18 -9.27 -28.83
CA VAL A 273 8.63 -9.43 -27.44
C VAL A 273 7.55 -10.05 -26.54
N ALA A 274 6.28 -9.80 -26.85
CA ALA A 274 5.15 -10.35 -26.12
C ALA A 274 3.91 -10.49 -27.02
N THR A 275 3.00 -11.39 -26.64
CA THR A 275 1.69 -11.55 -27.28
C THR A 275 0.59 -11.45 -26.23
N PHE A 276 -0.45 -10.67 -26.49
CA PHE A 276 -1.65 -10.58 -25.65
C PHE A 276 -2.81 -11.32 -26.30
N ASP A 277 -3.46 -12.20 -25.54
CA ASP A 277 -4.69 -12.89 -25.95
C ASP A 277 -5.92 -12.14 -25.43
N THR A 278 -6.75 -11.63 -26.34
CA THR A 278 -7.92 -10.83 -25.98
C THR A 278 -9.04 -11.66 -25.34
N MET A 279 -9.09 -12.97 -25.59
CA MET A 279 -10.08 -13.86 -24.99
C MET A 279 -9.65 -14.29 -23.60
N ALA A 280 -8.39 -14.71 -23.46
CA ALA A 280 -7.85 -15.11 -22.16
C ALA A 280 -7.52 -13.90 -21.26
N LYS A 281 -7.48 -12.69 -21.82
CA LYS A 281 -7.11 -11.43 -21.16
C LYS A 281 -5.74 -11.53 -20.48
N GLN A 282 -4.80 -12.22 -21.13
CA GLN A 282 -3.47 -12.50 -20.60
C GLN A 282 -2.37 -12.19 -21.61
N LEU A 283 -1.32 -11.54 -21.12
CA LEU A 283 -0.08 -11.29 -21.84
C LEU A 283 0.91 -12.44 -21.60
N LYS A 284 1.44 -12.98 -22.69
CA LYS A 284 2.53 -13.96 -22.69
C LYS A 284 3.82 -13.31 -23.16
N LYS A 285 4.86 -13.38 -22.33
CA LYS A 285 6.23 -12.99 -22.73
C LYS A 285 6.79 -14.00 -23.74
N ILE A 286 7.38 -13.51 -24.83
CA ILE A 286 8.03 -14.36 -25.84
C ILE A 286 9.55 -14.32 -25.65
N LYS A 287 10.12 -13.12 -25.58
CA LYS A 287 11.56 -12.91 -25.40
C LYS A 287 11.85 -11.59 -24.69
N ASP A 288 13.09 -11.43 -24.25
CA ASP A 288 13.59 -10.14 -23.76
C ASP A 288 13.78 -9.16 -24.92
N PHE A 289 13.51 -7.88 -24.65
CA PHE A 289 13.75 -6.79 -25.59
C PHE A 289 15.20 -6.29 -25.48
N SER A 290 15.71 -5.68 -26.54
CA SER A 290 17.06 -5.11 -26.53
C SER A 290 17.07 -3.73 -25.86
N VAL A 291 17.85 -3.60 -24.78
CA VAL A 291 18.09 -2.34 -24.06
C VAL A 291 19.14 -1.45 -24.73
N GLU A 292 19.89 -1.95 -25.71
CA GLU A 292 20.98 -1.22 -26.39
C GLU A 292 20.50 0.02 -27.17
N TYR A 293 19.21 0.03 -27.52
CA TYR A 293 18.56 1.14 -28.17
C TYR A 293 18.24 2.29 -27.22
N PHE A 294 18.23 2.05 -25.91
CA PHE A 294 18.01 3.10 -24.91
C PHE A 294 19.31 3.87 -24.70
N LYS A 295 19.29 5.17 -24.98
CA LYS A 295 20.44 6.08 -24.84
C LYS A 295 20.52 6.73 -23.45
N PHE A 296 19.93 6.07 -22.46
CA PHE A 296 19.95 6.44 -21.06
C PHE A 296 20.12 5.16 -20.23
N ASP A 297 20.54 5.29 -18.97
CA ASP A 297 20.70 4.14 -18.09
C ASP A 297 19.36 3.42 -17.88
N PRO A 298 19.21 2.14 -18.30
CA PRO A 298 17.99 1.38 -18.12
C PRO A 298 17.55 1.25 -16.65
N ALA A 299 18.46 1.40 -15.68
CA ALA A 299 18.13 1.39 -14.25
C ALA A 299 17.14 2.50 -13.86
N ILE A 300 17.06 3.59 -14.62
CA ILE A 300 16.08 4.68 -14.44
C ILE A 300 14.63 4.20 -14.62
N LEU A 301 14.42 3.11 -15.36
CA LEU A 301 13.10 2.51 -15.55
C LEU A 301 12.62 1.71 -14.34
N ALA A 302 13.51 1.40 -13.39
CA ALA A 302 13.16 0.70 -12.15
C ALA A 302 12.46 1.64 -11.15
N ILE A 303 11.51 1.09 -10.40
CA ILE A 303 10.71 1.83 -9.40
C ILE A 303 11.61 2.55 -8.39
N ASP A 304 12.64 1.86 -7.92
CA ASP A 304 13.52 2.30 -6.84
C ASP A 304 14.33 3.55 -7.20
N TYR A 305 14.44 3.88 -8.49
CA TYR A 305 15.14 5.09 -8.95
C TYR A 305 14.32 6.36 -8.74
N LYS A 306 12.97 6.27 -8.81
CA LYS A 306 12.09 7.45 -8.81
C LYS A 306 11.40 7.74 -7.49
N CYS A 307 10.95 6.71 -6.77
CA CYS A 307 10.39 6.92 -5.43
C CYS A 307 11.43 6.61 -4.35
N GLN A 308 11.17 7.13 -3.15
CA GLN A 308 11.99 6.86 -1.98
C GLN A 308 12.03 5.35 -1.70
N LYS A 309 13.18 4.87 -1.21
CA LYS A 309 13.36 3.49 -0.76
C LYS A 309 12.27 3.08 0.25
N PRO A 310 12.04 1.77 0.46
CA PRO A 310 11.13 1.30 1.51
C PRO A 310 11.42 2.00 2.85
N CYS A 311 10.37 2.44 3.53
CA CYS A 311 10.50 3.21 4.77
C CYS A 311 11.17 2.40 5.88
N ALA A 312 11.84 3.12 6.80
CA ALA A 312 12.35 2.50 8.02
C ALA A 312 11.18 1.97 8.88
N ARG A 313 11.46 1.09 9.84
CA ARG A 313 10.40 0.37 10.59
C ARG A 313 9.64 1.25 11.58
N ASP A 314 10.23 2.37 11.98
CA ASP A 314 9.61 3.41 12.78
C ASP A 314 8.91 4.47 11.91
N GLU A 315 8.92 4.28 10.59
CA GLU A 315 8.35 5.18 9.62
C GLU A 315 7.19 4.52 8.85
N TYR A 316 6.09 5.25 8.68
CA TYR A 316 4.98 4.83 7.83
C TYR A 316 5.02 5.55 6.48
N MET A 317 4.42 4.92 5.49
CA MET A 317 4.23 5.48 4.15
C MET A 317 3.12 6.53 4.19
N ALA A 318 3.49 7.80 4.31
CA ALA A 318 2.53 8.89 4.22
C ALA A 318 2.15 9.17 2.77
N GLY A 319 0.85 9.08 2.47
CA GLY A 319 0.28 9.38 1.15
C GLY A 319 0.23 10.89 0.88
N THR A 320 0.87 11.30 -0.22
CA THR A 320 0.85 12.64 -0.84
C THR A 320 1.30 13.81 0.04
N SER A 321 2.53 14.26 -0.17
CA SER A 321 2.85 15.67 0.05
C SER A 321 2.14 16.49 -1.03
N LYS A 322 1.12 17.24 -0.64
CA LYS A 322 0.60 18.37 -1.45
C LYS A 322 1.68 19.42 -1.76
N SER A 323 2.87 19.34 -1.16
CA SER A 323 3.90 20.38 -1.23
C SER A 323 4.96 20.16 -2.31
N ILE A 324 4.93 19.05 -3.06
CA ILE A 324 5.85 18.84 -4.18
C ILE A 324 5.04 18.24 -5.33
N ASN A 325 5.19 18.83 -6.52
CA ASN A 325 4.65 18.35 -7.79
C ASN A 325 5.18 16.94 -8.16
N GLN A 326 4.84 15.92 -7.39
CA GLN A 326 5.21 14.52 -7.59
C GLN A 326 3.92 13.68 -7.56
N ALA A 327 3.84 12.74 -8.49
CA ALA A 327 2.67 11.90 -8.75
C ALA A 327 2.08 11.28 -7.47
N GLU A 328 0.76 11.00 -7.48
CA GLU A 328 -0.03 10.31 -6.43
C GLU A 328 0.58 8.99 -5.92
N CYS A 329 1.62 8.48 -6.59
CA CYS A 329 2.24 7.19 -6.36
C CYS A 329 3.50 7.16 -5.50
N CYS A 330 4.16 8.29 -5.25
CA CYS A 330 5.32 8.27 -4.35
C CYS A 330 4.87 8.53 -2.91
N TRP A 331 5.44 7.75 -1.99
CA TRP A 331 5.28 7.95 -0.55
C TRP A 331 6.44 8.74 0.01
N VAL A 332 6.17 9.44 1.11
CA VAL A 332 7.21 10.00 1.97
C VAL A 332 7.19 9.22 3.27
N CYS A 333 8.36 8.80 3.73
CA CYS A 333 8.49 8.13 5.00
C CYS A 333 8.41 9.16 6.13
N LYS A 334 7.48 8.96 7.08
CA LYS A 334 7.33 9.80 8.26
C LYS A 334 7.35 8.93 9.51
N LYS A 335 7.98 9.42 10.58
CA LYS A 335 7.98 8.71 11.87
C LYS A 335 6.62 8.76 12.55
N CYS A 336 6.27 7.67 13.23
CA CYS A 336 5.14 7.64 14.16
C CYS A 336 5.46 8.38 15.47
N LEU A 337 4.44 8.66 16.28
CA LEU A 337 4.64 9.19 17.63
C LEU A 337 5.26 8.11 18.55
N ASP A 338 5.87 8.54 19.65
CA ASP A 338 6.61 7.64 20.56
C ASP A 338 5.74 6.55 21.21
N ASN A 339 4.42 6.79 21.34
CA ASN A 339 3.43 5.85 21.89
C ASN A 339 2.73 5.00 20.82
N GLU A 340 3.13 5.14 19.55
CA GLU A 340 2.52 4.50 18.41
C GLU A 340 3.47 3.48 17.76
N ARG A 341 2.89 2.48 17.11
CA ARG A 341 3.58 1.56 16.22
C ARG A 341 3.12 1.77 14.78
N VAL A 342 3.93 1.33 13.81
CA VAL A 342 3.49 1.27 12.41
C VAL A 342 2.49 0.13 12.26
N SER A 343 1.38 0.39 11.57
CA SER A 343 0.36 -0.62 11.23
C SER A 343 0.96 -1.72 10.33
N ASP A 344 0.36 -2.91 10.34
CA ASP A 344 0.86 -4.08 9.58
C ASP A 344 0.88 -3.80 8.05
N ASP A 345 -0.01 -2.92 7.57
CA ASP A 345 -0.06 -2.46 6.18
C ASP A 345 0.98 -1.37 5.85
N GLY A 346 1.71 -0.84 6.84
CA GLY A 346 2.75 0.17 6.69
C GLY A 346 2.26 1.57 6.29
N LYS A 347 0.95 1.83 6.32
CA LYS A 347 0.32 3.06 5.78
C LYS A 347 -0.07 4.10 6.82
N HIS A 348 -0.18 3.71 8.08
CA HIS A 348 -0.59 4.58 9.18
C HIS A 348 0.00 4.08 10.49
N CYS A 349 -0.09 4.91 11.53
CA CYS A 349 0.35 4.58 12.88
C CYS A 349 -0.85 4.16 13.73
N GLU A 350 -0.61 3.25 14.66
CA GLU A 350 -1.59 2.75 15.63
C GLU A 350 -1.07 2.95 17.04
N GLU A 351 -1.91 3.47 17.93
CA GLU A 351 -1.56 3.65 19.35
C GLU A 351 -1.47 2.29 20.07
N CYS A 352 -0.46 2.16 20.94
CA CYS A 352 -0.36 0.98 21.79
C CYS A 352 -1.44 0.97 22.90
N PRO A 353 -1.94 -0.21 23.32
CA PRO A 353 -2.88 -0.33 24.44
C PRO A 353 -2.31 0.24 25.74
N HIS A 354 -3.20 0.54 26.70
CA HIS A 354 -2.77 0.97 28.03
C HIS A 354 -1.78 -0.01 28.67
N PHE A 355 -0.79 0.53 29.38
CA PHE A 355 0.33 -0.20 29.98
C PHE A 355 1.22 -0.97 29.00
N HIS A 356 1.18 -0.63 27.70
CA HIS A 356 2.11 -1.13 26.70
C HIS A 356 2.88 0.02 26.03
N TRP A 357 4.09 -0.27 25.55
CA TRP A 357 4.97 0.66 24.85
C TRP A 357 5.50 0.02 23.56
N PRO A 358 5.60 0.75 22.45
CA PRO A 358 6.13 0.20 21.21
C PRO A 358 7.61 -0.17 21.36
N ALA A 359 7.94 -1.39 20.96
CA ALA A 359 9.31 -1.86 20.84
C ALA A 359 9.64 -2.17 19.38
N HIS A 360 10.79 -1.67 18.93
CA HIS A 360 11.29 -1.92 17.58
C HIS A 360 12.18 -3.17 17.58
N LEU A 361 11.55 -4.35 17.51
CA LEU A 361 12.26 -5.63 17.41
C LEU A 361 12.78 -5.86 15.97
N GLU A 362 13.69 -6.83 15.80
CA GLU A 362 14.41 -7.08 14.53
C GLU A 362 13.51 -7.42 13.32
N LYS A 363 12.21 -7.68 13.49
CA LYS A 363 11.30 -8.01 12.39
C LYS A 363 9.93 -7.32 12.43
N GLU A 364 9.49 -6.79 13.58
CA GLU A 364 8.15 -6.21 13.78
C GLU A 364 8.16 -5.09 14.83
N SER A 365 7.31 -4.07 14.65
CA SER A 365 6.98 -3.09 15.68
C SER A 365 5.84 -3.63 16.54
N VAL A 366 6.15 -4.09 17.76
CA VAL A 366 5.20 -4.75 18.66
C VAL A 366 5.04 -3.93 19.94
N CYS A 367 3.82 -3.82 20.45
CA CYS A 367 3.57 -3.21 21.76
C CYS A 367 3.94 -4.20 22.87
N LEU A 368 4.93 -3.87 23.70
CA LEU A 368 5.36 -4.66 24.84
C LEU A 368 4.79 -4.10 26.15
N PRO A 369 4.42 -4.92 27.14
CA PRO A 369 3.96 -4.43 28.43
C PRO A 369 5.07 -3.65 29.14
N LEU A 370 4.71 -2.53 29.77
CA LEU A 370 5.65 -1.75 30.57
C LEU A 370 6.15 -2.59 31.75
N PRO A 371 7.47 -2.61 32.02
CA PRO A 371 8.01 -3.30 33.18
C PRO A 371 7.57 -2.61 34.47
N THR A 372 7.10 -3.40 35.43
CA THR A 372 6.76 -2.91 36.78
C THR A 372 8.03 -2.77 37.60
N ASP A 373 8.28 -1.58 38.14
CA ASP A 373 9.40 -1.32 39.04
C ASP A 373 8.99 -1.49 40.51
N TYR A 374 9.89 -2.00 41.33
CA TYR A 374 9.68 -2.17 42.77
C TYR A 374 11.01 -2.02 43.51
N PHE A 375 10.94 -1.55 44.75
CA PHE A 375 12.12 -1.37 45.58
C PHE A 375 12.82 -2.71 45.85
N SER A 376 14.13 -2.73 45.60
CA SER A 376 15.01 -3.83 45.99
C SER A 376 15.57 -3.58 47.39
N TRP A 377 15.80 -4.66 48.15
CA TRP A 377 16.43 -4.59 49.47
C TRP A 377 17.84 -3.98 49.44
N TYR A 378 18.48 -4.02 48.26
CA TYR A 378 19.83 -3.53 48.03
C TYR A 378 19.88 -2.07 47.58
N ASP A 379 18.72 -1.47 47.27
CA ASP A 379 18.67 -0.06 46.91
C ASP A 379 19.03 0.79 48.12
N PRO A 380 19.76 1.91 47.94
CA PRO A 380 20.32 2.69 49.04
C PRO A 380 19.23 3.23 49.99
N LEU A 381 18.06 3.60 49.47
CA LEU A 381 16.96 4.13 50.27
C LEU A 381 16.28 3.02 51.12
N PRO A 382 15.78 1.90 50.54
CA PRO A 382 15.27 0.78 51.34
C PRO A 382 16.28 0.24 52.36
N ALA A 383 17.54 0.04 51.96
CA ALA A 383 18.58 -0.48 52.84
C ALA A 383 18.80 0.42 54.07
N THR A 384 18.89 1.73 53.87
CA THR A 384 19.05 2.68 54.99
C THR A 384 17.84 2.68 55.94
N LEU A 385 16.62 2.66 55.39
CA LEU A 385 15.39 2.59 56.20
C LEU A 385 15.29 1.30 57.03
N ILE A 386 15.72 0.16 56.48
CA ILE A 386 15.74 -1.12 57.18
C ILE A 386 16.75 -1.11 58.33
N VAL A 387 17.95 -0.57 58.10
CA VAL A 387 18.98 -0.44 59.15
C VAL A 387 18.49 0.45 60.29
N VAL A 388 17.91 1.61 59.97
CA VAL A 388 17.34 2.53 60.98
C VAL A 388 16.21 1.86 61.76
N SER A 389 15.33 1.12 61.07
CA SER A 389 14.27 0.35 61.72
C SER A 389 14.83 -0.71 62.69
N LEU A 390 15.85 -1.47 62.27
CA LEU A 390 16.49 -2.49 63.12
C LEU A 390 17.10 -1.88 64.38
N VAL A 391 17.80 -0.75 64.25
CA VAL A 391 18.34 -0.01 65.40
C VAL A 391 17.21 0.45 66.32
N GLY A 392 16.11 0.94 65.76
CA GLY A 392 14.91 1.32 66.50
C GLY A 392 14.29 0.18 67.30
N VAL A 393 14.18 -1.02 66.72
CA VAL A 393 13.70 -2.23 67.41
C VAL A 393 14.63 -2.61 68.56
N ILE A 394 15.95 -2.65 68.32
CA ILE A 394 16.94 -2.99 69.36
C ILE A 394 16.82 -2.02 70.53
N PHE A 395 16.75 -0.72 70.24
CA PHE A 395 16.61 0.31 71.27
C PHE A 395 15.31 0.15 72.07
N ALA A 396 14.17 -0.08 71.41
CA ALA A 396 12.89 -0.27 72.08
C ALA A 396 12.87 -1.54 72.95
N VAL A 397 13.48 -2.65 72.50
CA VAL A 397 13.61 -3.88 73.29
C VAL A 397 14.49 -3.66 74.52
N CYS A 398 15.62 -2.95 74.37
CA CYS A 398 16.47 -2.57 75.51
C CYS A 398 15.69 -1.74 76.54
N LEU A 399 14.87 -0.79 76.09
CA LEU A 399 14.00 -0.02 77.00
C LEU A 399 13.00 -0.94 77.72
N ILE A 400 12.34 -1.86 77.02
CA ILE A 400 11.42 -2.84 77.67
C ILE A 400 12.16 -3.63 78.75
N LEU A 401 13.38 -4.10 78.49
CA LEU A 401 14.20 -4.83 79.46
C LEU A 401 14.57 -3.94 80.67
N ILE A 402 14.98 -2.69 80.44
CA ILE A 402 15.28 -1.74 81.53
C ILE A 402 14.05 -1.50 82.40
N TYR A 403 12.88 -1.28 81.78
CA TYR A 403 11.60 -1.18 82.50
C TYR A 403 11.30 -2.48 83.25
N TRP A 404 11.61 -3.64 82.66
CA TRP A 404 11.40 -4.94 83.28
C TRP A 404 12.31 -5.16 84.49
N PHE A 405 13.59 -4.85 84.44
CA PHE A 405 14.48 -5.11 85.59
C PHE A 405 14.23 -4.12 86.72
N ASN A 406 13.85 -2.88 86.40
CA ASN A 406 13.69 -1.81 87.37
C ASN A 406 12.24 -1.60 87.87
N ARG A 407 11.32 -2.57 87.72
CA ARG A 407 9.89 -2.43 88.07
C ARG A 407 9.63 -2.00 89.52
N LYS A 408 10.59 -2.26 90.40
CA LYS A 408 10.50 -1.97 91.84
C LYS A 408 10.83 -0.52 92.19
N LEU A 409 11.41 0.27 91.28
CA LEU A 409 11.68 1.69 91.51
C LEU A 409 10.37 2.48 91.58
N ASP A 410 10.22 3.31 92.62
CA ASP A 410 8.99 4.07 92.89
C ASP A 410 8.60 5.01 91.74
N ILE A 411 9.61 5.60 91.07
CA ILE A 411 9.43 6.48 89.91
C ILE A 411 8.77 5.72 88.74
N ILE A 412 9.19 4.48 88.48
CA ILE A 412 8.66 3.66 87.39
C ILE A 412 7.26 3.13 87.73
N LYS A 413 7.05 2.78 89.00
CA LYS A 413 5.76 2.31 89.52
C LYS A 413 4.68 3.40 89.45
N ALA A 414 5.03 4.66 89.68
CA ALA A 414 4.13 5.81 89.55
C ALA A 414 3.64 6.04 88.10
N SER A 415 4.44 5.67 87.10
CA SER A 415 4.20 5.92 85.67
C SER A 415 3.30 4.87 84.96
N SER A 416 2.77 3.87 85.67
CA SER A 416 2.04 2.72 85.09
C SER A 416 2.90 1.93 84.10
N ILE A 417 3.68 0.99 84.65
CA ILE A 417 4.60 0.14 83.88
C ILE A 417 3.91 -0.62 82.74
N GLU A 418 2.74 -1.21 82.98
CA GLU A 418 2.03 -2.04 82.01
C GLU A 418 1.68 -1.27 80.72
N LEU A 419 1.15 -0.05 80.85
CA LEU A 419 0.78 0.78 79.71
C LEU A 419 2.01 1.31 78.97
N SER A 420 3.11 1.54 79.69
CA SER A 420 4.40 1.93 79.09
C SER A 420 4.99 0.80 78.25
N ILE A 421 4.87 -0.45 78.71
CA ILE A 421 5.28 -1.63 77.95
C ILE A 421 4.40 -1.79 76.69
N VAL A 422 3.08 -1.62 76.80
CA VAL A 422 2.17 -1.67 75.64
C VAL A 422 2.52 -0.63 74.57
N GLN A 423 2.88 0.59 74.98
CA GLN A 423 3.34 1.63 74.05
C GLN A 423 4.68 1.30 73.39
N LEU A 424 5.63 0.72 74.13
CA LEU A 424 6.92 0.28 73.57
C LEU A 424 6.74 -0.88 72.58
N VAL A 425 5.82 -1.81 72.85
CA VAL A 425 5.43 -2.88 71.90
C VAL A 425 4.83 -2.28 70.63
N SER A 426 3.98 -1.25 70.76
CA SER A 426 3.44 -0.51 69.62
C SER A 426 4.53 0.07 68.72
N ILE A 427 5.54 0.70 69.32
CA ILE A 427 6.69 1.28 68.61
C ILE A 427 7.49 0.19 67.88
N ILE A 428 7.66 -1.00 68.49
CA ILE A 428 8.30 -2.15 67.84
C ILE A 428 7.51 -2.59 66.60
N ILE A 429 6.17 -2.70 66.71
CA ILE A 429 5.31 -3.05 65.56
C ILE A 429 5.49 -2.04 64.43
N GLY A 430 5.58 -0.74 64.75
CA GLY A 430 5.82 0.32 63.77
C GLY A 430 7.16 0.19 63.05
N TYR A 431 8.25 -0.09 63.76
CA TYR A 431 9.54 -0.34 63.13
C TYR A 431 9.50 -1.61 62.27
N VAL A 432 8.88 -2.69 62.75
CA VAL A 432 8.73 -3.94 61.98
C VAL A 432 7.87 -3.76 60.72
N ALA A 433 6.97 -2.76 60.67
CA ALA A 433 6.18 -2.46 59.48
C ALA A 433 7.05 -1.94 58.31
N VAL A 434 8.13 -1.20 58.59
CA VAL A 434 9.02 -0.59 57.58
C VAL A 434 9.55 -1.60 56.55
N PRO A 435 10.20 -2.72 56.93
CA PRO A 435 10.65 -3.71 55.96
C PRO A 435 9.50 -4.42 55.22
N VAL A 436 8.27 -4.44 55.75
CA VAL A 436 7.12 -5.04 55.06
C VAL A 436 6.62 -4.13 53.93
N PHE A 437 6.65 -2.81 54.11
CA PHE A 437 6.33 -1.83 53.05
C PHE A 437 7.32 -1.82 51.90
N LEU A 438 8.58 -2.14 52.17
CA LEU A 438 9.67 -2.10 51.18
C LEU A 438 9.79 -3.40 50.36
N GLN A 439 8.89 -4.37 50.56
CA GLN A 439 8.87 -5.61 49.79
C GLN A 439 8.07 -5.49 48.50
N LYS A 440 8.30 -6.44 47.58
CA LYS A 440 7.48 -6.59 46.38
C LYS A 440 5.99 -6.61 46.77
N PRO A 441 5.16 -5.74 46.17
CA PRO A 441 3.75 -5.68 46.51
C PRO A 441 3.08 -6.99 46.12
N SER A 442 2.41 -7.59 47.10
CA SER A 442 1.53 -8.74 46.96
C SER A 442 0.31 -8.49 47.83
N VAL A 443 -0.78 -9.20 47.55
CA VAL A 443 -2.01 -9.08 48.36
C VAL A 443 -1.69 -9.29 49.86
N VAL A 444 -0.85 -10.29 50.17
CA VAL A 444 -0.47 -10.62 51.55
C VAL A 444 0.41 -9.53 52.18
N THR A 445 1.47 -9.09 51.48
CA THR A 445 2.39 -8.07 52.02
C THR A 445 1.70 -6.74 52.22
N CYS A 446 0.80 -6.34 51.32
CA CYS A 446 -0.01 -5.13 51.44
C CYS A 446 -0.95 -5.19 52.65
N SER A 447 -1.66 -6.31 52.84
CA SER A 447 -2.55 -6.49 53.98
C SER A 447 -1.81 -6.44 55.32
N ILE A 448 -0.64 -7.09 55.41
CA ILE A 448 0.19 -7.09 56.63
C ILE A 448 0.74 -5.68 56.92
N ALA A 449 1.24 -4.98 55.90
CA ALA A 449 1.78 -3.63 56.04
C ALA A 449 0.72 -2.65 56.59
N HIS A 450 -0.49 -2.69 56.03
CA HIS A 450 -1.61 -1.90 56.51
C HIS A 450 -1.97 -2.22 57.97
N CYS A 451 -2.04 -3.51 58.32
CA CYS A 451 -2.35 -3.96 59.67
C CYS A 451 -1.33 -3.48 60.71
N PHE A 452 -0.03 -3.65 60.45
CA PHE A 452 1.03 -3.24 61.38
C PHE A 452 1.10 -1.72 61.55
N PHE A 453 0.93 -0.97 60.46
CA PHE A 453 0.92 0.49 60.52
C PHE A 453 -0.25 1.01 61.38
N SER A 454 -1.47 0.51 61.13
CA SER A 454 -2.66 0.91 61.90
C SER A 454 -2.51 0.57 63.39
N LEU A 455 -2.16 -0.69 63.72
CA LEU A 455 -2.03 -1.14 65.11
C LEU A 455 -0.94 -0.36 65.86
N SER A 456 0.19 -0.11 65.20
CA SER A 456 1.30 0.67 65.78
C SER A 456 0.88 2.09 66.14
N PHE A 457 0.12 2.76 65.28
CA PHE A 457 -0.29 4.14 65.53
C PHE A 457 -1.36 4.20 66.63
N ASN A 458 -2.42 3.40 66.49
CA ASN A 458 -3.57 3.48 67.38
C ASN A 458 -3.25 3.08 68.82
N ILE A 459 -2.50 1.99 69.03
CA ILE A 459 -2.10 1.56 70.38
C ILE A 459 -1.21 2.62 71.05
N LEU A 460 -0.29 3.24 70.29
CA LEU A 460 0.62 4.26 70.79
C LEU A 460 -0.14 5.51 71.27
N TYR A 461 -1.00 6.07 70.42
CA TYR A 461 -1.78 7.28 70.76
C TYR A 461 -2.83 7.02 71.83
N LEU A 462 -3.53 5.87 71.78
CA LEU A 462 -4.48 5.49 72.83
C LEU A 462 -3.77 5.35 74.18
N GLY A 463 -2.59 4.73 74.22
CA GLY A 463 -1.79 4.63 75.43
C GLY A 463 -1.37 6.00 75.97
N MET A 464 -1.01 6.94 75.09
CA MET A 464 -0.65 8.31 75.49
C MET A 464 -1.85 9.04 76.09
N LEU A 465 -3.02 8.92 75.44
CA LEU A 465 -4.26 9.53 75.90
C LEU A 465 -4.68 8.98 77.27
N ILE A 466 -4.63 7.66 77.47
CA ILE A 466 -4.97 7.04 78.76
C ILE A 466 -4.04 7.54 79.87
N LYS A 467 -2.73 7.69 79.61
CA LYS A 467 -1.78 8.27 80.58
C LYS A 467 -2.12 9.73 80.89
N ALA A 468 -2.39 10.55 79.88
CA ALA A 468 -2.74 11.96 80.07
C ALA A 468 -4.03 12.13 80.90
N VAL A 469 -5.08 11.36 80.56
CA VAL A 469 -6.36 11.36 81.28
C VAL A 469 -6.18 10.87 82.71
N ARG A 470 -5.34 9.85 82.96
CA ARG A 470 -5.01 9.38 84.31
C ARG A 470 -4.42 10.51 85.15
N VAL A 471 -3.41 11.20 84.63
CA VAL A 471 -2.75 12.31 85.34
C VAL A 471 -3.75 13.44 85.64
N PHE A 472 -4.56 13.83 84.66
CA PHE A 472 -5.61 14.83 84.84
C PHE A 472 -6.59 14.46 85.97
N ARG A 473 -7.07 13.21 86.01
CA ARG A 473 -8.00 12.73 87.05
C ARG A 473 -7.36 12.71 88.45
N ILE A 474 -6.07 12.40 88.56
CA ILE A 474 -5.34 12.46 89.84
C ILE A 474 -5.35 13.90 90.37
N PHE A 475 -4.97 14.87 89.55
CA PHE A 475 -4.95 16.29 89.97
C PHE A 475 -6.35 16.84 90.28
N GLN A 476 -7.36 16.44 89.53
CA GLN A 476 -8.74 16.86 89.78
C GLN A 476 -9.27 16.33 91.13
N THR A 477 -8.83 15.13 91.52
CA THR A 477 -9.24 14.53 92.80
C THR A 477 -8.61 15.26 93.99
N CYS A 478 -7.35 15.68 93.88
CA CYS A 478 -6.69 16.51 94.90
C CYS A 478 -7.43 17.83 95.16
N ARG A 479 -8.28 18.29 94.22
CA ARG A 479 -9.00 19.56 94.31
C ARG A 479 -10.44 19.45 94.83
N ASN A 480 -11.14 18.33 94.56
CA ASN A 480 -12.59 18.23 94.76
C ASN A 480 -13.05 17.10 95.73
N GLU A 481 -12.15 16.46 96.49
CA GLU A 481 -12.44 15.37 97.47
C GLU A 481 -13.34 14.23 96.97
N MET A 482 -13.44 14.00 95.65
CA MET A 482 -14.26 12.92 95.07
C MET A 482 -13.52 11.57 95.06
N ARG A 483 -14.25 10.44 95.18
CA ARG A 483 -13.66 9.10 95.05
C ARG A 483 -13.14 8.83 93.63
N ILE A 484 -11.92 8.33 93.54
CA ILE A 484 -11.27 7.98 92.28
C ILE A 484 -11.94 6.73 91.66
N LYS A 485 -12.55 6.86 90.47
CA LYS A 485 -13.01 5.72 89.65
C LYS A 485 -12.13 5.57 88.41
N TYR A 486 -11.86 4.33 88.00
CA TYR A 486 -11.17 3.96 86.76
C TYR A 486 -9.66 4.28 86.64
N THR A 487 -8.94 4.38 87.76
CA THR A 487 -7.47 4.61 87.78
C THR A 487 -6.65 3.33 88.02
N SER A 488 -7.30 2.19 88.20
CA SER A 488 -6.60 0.91 88.37
C SER A 488 -5.85 0.54 87.08
N PRO A 489 -4.57 0.09 87.16
CA PRO A 489 -3.81 -0.42 86.01
C PRO A 489 -4.54 -1.53 85.24
N THR A 490 -5.26 -2.41 85.94
CA THR A 490 -6.04 -3.49 85.32
C THR A 490 -7.19 -2.96 84.47
N PHE A 491 -7.88 -1.92 84.92
CA PHE A 491 -8.97 -1.30 84.15
C PHE A 491 -8.44 -0.61 82.88
N GLN A 492 -7.27 0.03 82.97
CA GLN A 492 -6.61 0.68 81.82
C GLN A 492 -6.21 -0.33 80.74
N LEU A 493 -5.65 -1.48 81.14
CA LEU A 493 -5.32 -2.56 80.21
C LEU A 493 -6.55 -3.15 79.53
N ILE A 494 -7.64 -3.38 80.27
CA ILE A 494 -8.91 -3.89 79.71
C ILE A 494 -9.46 -2.91 78.68
N MET A 495 -9.43 -1.60 78.97
CA MET A 495 -9.82 -0.57 78.03
C MET A 495 -8.96 -0.61 76.76
N THR A 496 -7.63 -0.63 76.88
CA THR A 496 -6.74 -0.71 75.71
C THR A 496 -6.99 -1.97 74.88
N LEU A 497 -7.13 -3.13 75.52
CA LEU A 497 -7.42 -4.40 74.84
C LEU A 497 -8.76 -4.35 74.09
N SER A 498 -9.80 -3.74 74.68
CA SER A 498 -11.11 -3.62 74.00
C SER A 498 -11.03 -2.77 72.72
N PHE A 499 -10.24 -1.70 72.73
CA PHE A 499 -10.02 -0.86 71.56
C PHE A 499 -9.19 -1.57 70.48
N VAL A 500 -8.16 -2.33 70.88
CA VAL A 500 -7.37 -3.15 69.93
C VAL A 500 -8.25 -4.20 69.25
N VAL A 501 -9.13 -4.88 69.99
CA VAL A 501 -10.06 -5.86 69.39
C VAL A 501 -11.02 -5.18 68.41
N LEU A 502 -11.52 -3.99 68.74
CA LEU A 502 -12.37 -3.21 67.84
C LEU A 502 -11.61 -2.81 66.56
N GLU A 503 -10.38 -2.33 66.70
CA GLU A 503 -9.52 -1.94 65.58
C GLU A 503 -9.21 -3.11 64.65
N VAL A 504 -8.80 -4.25 65.19
CA VAL A 504 -8.54 -5.47 64.41
C VAL A 504 -9.79 -5.89 63.63
N ARG A 505 -10.98 -5.80 64.25
CA ARG A 505 -12.25 -6.09 63.54
C ARG A 505 -12.46 -5.14 62.37
N ILE A 506 -12.25 -3.84 62.57
CA ILE A 506 -12.41 -2.83 61.51
C ILE A 506 -11.47 -3.14 60.33
N ILE A 507 -10.18 -3.40 60.61
CA ILE A 507 -9.18 -3.69 59.58
C ILE A 507 -9.54 -4.97 58.81
N VAL A 508 -9.95 -6.04 59.51
CA VAL A 508 -10.35 -7.30 58.88
C VAL A 508 -11.60 -7.12 58.03
N THR A 509 -12.63 -6.41 58.51
CA THR A 509 -13.84 -6.13 57.72
C THR A 509 -13.56 -5.25 56.50
N GLY A 510 -12.65 -4.27 56.62
CA GLY A 510 -12.24 -3.42 55.50
C GLY A 510 -11.41 -4.15 54.45
N SER A 511 -10.64 -5.17 54.85
CA SER A 511 -9.82 -5.98 53.93
C SER A 511 -10.62 -7.01 53.12
N ILE A 512 -11.85 -7.35 53.56
CA ILE A 512 -12.73 -8.35 52.91
C ILE A 512 -13.59 -7.73 51.79
N CYS A 513 -13.70 -6.40 51.71
CA CYS A 513 -14.39 -5.69 50.61
C CYS A 513 -13.40 -4.93 49.71
N PRO A 514 -12.72 -5.59 48.76
CA PRO A 514 -12.16 -4.91 47.61
C PRO A 514 -13.27 -4.75 46.57
N THR A 515 -13.91 -3.57 46.51
CA THR A 515 -14.65 -3.14 45.30
C THR A 515 -13.69 -2.62 44.25
#